data_AF-A0A1X9LQ27-F1
#
_entry.id   AF-A0A1X9LQ27-F1
#
_cell.length_a   1.000
_cell.length_b   1.000
_cell.length_c   1.000
_cell.angle_alpha   90.00
_cell.angle_beta   90.00
_cell.angle_gamma   90.00
#
_symmetry.space_group_name_H-M   'P 1'
#
loop_
_entity.id
_entity.type
_entity.pdbx_description
1 polymer ?
#
loop_
_entity_poly.entity_id
_entity_poly.type
_entity_poly.pdbx_seq_one_letter_code
_entity_poly.pdbx_strand_id
1 'polypeptide(L)' 'MVKEAQSMSSKKSSPVRHEPRRIGDDADPVTDYERALAASIRVIVDKKRGVKTPQWVRDLAAKAS' A
#
# COMPACT_ATOMS: atom_id res chain seq x y z
N MET A 1 -1.15 -30.35 -49.44
CA MET A 1 -2.00 -29.18 -49.13
C MET A 1 -3.13 -29.64 -48.22
N VAL A 2 -3.00 -29.44 -46.91
CA VAL A 2 -4.15 -29.41 -45.99
C VAL A 2 -3.83 -28.33 -44.96
N LYS A 3 -4.64 -27.28 -44.94
CA LYS A 3 -4.47 -26.09 -44.11
C LYS A 3 -5.58 -26.16 -43.06
N GLU A 4 -5.29 -26.76 -41.91
CA GLU A 4 -6.23 -26.72 -40.79
C GLU A 4 -6.04 -25.41 -40.04
N ALA A 5 -6.93 -24.47 -40.34
CA ALA A 5 -7.04 -23.21 -39.63
C ALA A 5 -7.57 -23.48 -38.22
N GLN A 6 -6.70 -23.34 -37.22
CA GLN A 6 -7.09 -23.29 -35.83
C GLN A 6 -8.03 -22.10 -35.62
N SER A 7 -9.27 -22.41 -35.26
CA SER A 7 -10.27 -21.45 -34.81
C SER A 7 -9.80 -20.82 -33.49
N MET A 8 -9.29 -19.60 -33.58
CA MET A 8 -8.94 -18.75 -32.45
C MET A 8 -10.25 -18.29 -31.77
N SER A 9 -10.71 -19.09 -30.80
CA SER A 9 -11.74 -18.66 -29.85
C SER A 9 -11.16 -17.53 -28.99
N SER A 10 -11.41 -16.30 -29.41
CA SER A 10 -11.13 -15.09 -28.65
C SER A 10 -11.88 -15.16 -27.32
N LYS A 11 -11.20 -15.63 -26.27
CA LYS A 11 -11.59 -15.34 -24.89
C LYS A 11 -11.44 -13.84 -24.70
N LYS A 12 -12.53 -13.11 -24.93
CA LYS A 12 -12.66 -11.70 -24.59
C LYS A 12 -12.24 -11.57 -23.13
N SER A 13 -11.08 -10.98 -22.90
CA SER A 13 -10.62 -10.59 -21.57
C SER A 13 -11.62 -9.59 -21.06
N SER A 14 -12.48 -10.02 -20.13
CA SER A 14 -13.35 -9.10 -19.39
C SER A 14 -12.44 -8.06 -18.74
N PRO A 15 -12.74 -6.75 -18.84
CA PRO A 15 -11.95 -5.75 -18.15
C PRO A 15 -12.04 -6.09 -16.67
N VAL A 16 -10.89 -6.42 -16.06
CA VAL A 16 -10.78 -6.53 -14.62
C VAL A 16 -11.09 -5.14 -14.09
N ARG A 17 -12.33 -4.93 -13.66
CA ARG A 17 -12.73 -3.73 -12.97
C ARG A 17 -11.91 -3.73 -11.69
N HIS A 18 -10.91 -2.85 -11.61
CA HIS A 18 -10.26 -2.55 -10.34
C HIS A 18 -11.32 -1.85 -9.49
N GLU A 19 -12.15 -2.64 -8.82
CA GLU A 19 -12.98 -2.11 -7.74
C GLU A 19 -12.02 -1.41 -6.79
N PRO A 20 -12.22 -0.12 -6.48
CA PRO A 20 -11.48 0.50 -5.40
C PRO A 20 -11.75 -0.37 -4.18
N ARG A 21 -10.70 -0.99 -3.65
CA ARG A 21 -10.77 -1.79 -2.43
C ARG A 21 -11.31 -0.83 -1.37
N ARG A 22 -12.60 -0.90 -1.06
CA ARG A 22 -13.22 -0.10 0.00
C ARG A 22 -12.56 -0.58 1.29
N ILE A 23 -11.58 0.17 1.76
CA ILE A 23 -11.00 -0.04 3.07
C ILE A 23 -11.95 0.66 4.03
N GLY A 24 -12.74 -0.14 4.74
CA GLY A 24 -13.29 0.24 6.03
C GLY A 24 -14.70 0.81 6.00
N ASP A 25 -15.66 -0.07 6.25
CA ASP A 25 -16.66 0.21 7.29
C ASP A 25 -16.37 -0.59 8.59
N ASP A 26 -15.49 -1.61 8.53
CA ASP A 26 -15.19 -2.54 9.65
C ASP A 26 -13.80 -2.36 10.28
N ALA A 27 -13.05 -1.30 9.94
CA ALA A 27 -11.70 -1.10 10.49
C ALA A 27 -11.76 -0.19 11.73
N ASP A 28 -11.12 -0.63 12.82
CA ASP A 28 -10.97 0.20 14.02
C ASP A 28 -10.23 1.51 13.69
N PRO A 29 -10.65 2.64 14.29
CA PRO A 29 -9.99 3.91 14.06
C PRO A 29 -8.54 3.87 14.57
N VAL A 30 -7.62 4.38 13.73
CA VAL A 30 -6.21 4.49 14.11
C VAL A 30 -6.06 5.49 15.25
N THR A 31 -5.53 5.01 16.36
CA THR A 31 -5.25 5.81 17.56
C THR A 31 -4.03 6.72 17.36
N ASP A 32 -3.94 7.78 18.16
CA ASP A 32 -2.77 8.67 18.15
C ASP A 32 -1.48 7.94 18.54
N TYR A 33 -1.59 6.94 19.41
CA TYR A 33 -0.47 6.08 19.79
C TYR A 33 0.04 5.25 18.61
N GLU A 34 -0.84 4.58 17.86
CA GLU A 34 -0.46 3.81 16.67
C GLU A 34 0.18 4.69 15.59
N ARG A 35 -0.32 5.92 15.46
CA ARG A 35 0.25 6.92 14.56
C ARG A 35 1.66 7.33 14.99
N ALA A 36 1.88 7.57 16.28
CA ALA A 36 3.20 7.88 16.82
C ALA A 36 4.16 6.70 16.69
N LEU A 37 3.69 5.47 16.91
CA LEU A 37 4.47 4.25 16.74
C LEU A 37 4.90 4.05 15.28
N ALA A 38 3.99 4.26 14.32
CA ALA A 38 4.30 4.22 12.90
C ALA A 38 5.36 5.27 12.52
N ALA A 39 5.29 6.48 13.09
CA ALA A 39 6.30 7.51 12.90
C ALA A 39 7.67 7.08 13.45
N SER A 40 7.72 6.44 14.62
CA SER A 40 8.96 5.89 15.20
C SER A 40 9.60 4.83 14.29
N ILE A 41 8.80 3.92 13.72
CA ILE A 41 9.28 2.94 12.74
C ILE A 41 9.88 3.65 11.52
N ARG A 42 9.22 4.70 11.03
CA ARG A 42 9.71 5.47 9.88
C ARG A 42 11.07 6.11 10.16
N VAL A 43 11.26 6.71 11.34
CA VAL A 43 12.55 7.28 11.76
C VAL A 43 13.67 6.22 11.71
N ILE A 44 13.40 5.02 12.21
CA ILE A 44 14.37 3.91 12.21
C ILE A 44 14.72 3.50 10.77
N VAL A 45 13.73 3.37 9.90
CA VAL A 45 13.92 2.97 8.49
C VAL A 45 14.70 4.03 7.72
N ASP A 46 14.35 5.30 7.87
CA ASP A 46 15.06 6.41 7.21
C ASP A 46 16.53 6.47 7.65
N LYS A 47 16.79 6.29 8.96
CA LYS A 47 18.16 6.17 9.49
C LYS A 47 18.93 5.03 8.83
N LYS A 48 18.32 3.84 8.71
CA LYS A 48 18.94 2.67 8.05
C LYS A 48 19.20 2.92 6.56
N ARG A 49 18.38 3.74 5.91
CA ARG A 49 18.52 4.12 4.49
C ARG A 49 19.45 5.32 4.25
N GLY A 50 19.97 5.95 5.32
CA GLY A 50 20.77 7.17 5.21
C GLY A 50 19.96 8.40 4.76
N VAL A 51 18.63 8.35 4.87
CA VAL A 51 17.73 9.45 4.49
C VAL A 51 17.41 10.30 5.72
N LYS A 52 17.34 11.62 5.54
CA LYS A 52 16.87 12.52 6.60
C LYS A 52 15.36 12.38 6.77
N THR A 53 14.93 11.94 7.95
CA THR A 53 13.52 11.98 8.35
C THR A 53 13.06 13.43 8.54
N PRO A 54 11.91 13.84 7.97
CA PRO A 54 11.34 15.17 8.19
C PRO A 54 11.09 15.48 9.67
N GLN A 55 11.20 16.75 10.05
CA GLN A 55 11.07 17.15 11.46
C GLN A 55 9.69 16.81 12.04
N TRP A 56 8.61 17.06 11.31
CA TRP A 56 7.25 16.75 11.77
C TRP A 56 7.03 15.25 12.06
N VAL A 57 7.74 14.35 11.37
CA VAL A 57 7.68 12.90 11.65
C VAL A 57 8.42 12.58 12.94
N ARG A 58 9.53 13.27 13.22
CA ARG A 58 10.26 13.13 14.49
C ARG A 58 9.43 13.65 15.66
N ASP A 59 8.77 14.79 15.48
CA ASP A 59 7.88 15.38 16.49
C ASP A 59 6.68 14.46 16.76
N LEU A 60 6.16 13.79 15.73
CA LEU A 60 5.10 12.80 15.86
C LEU A 60 5.58 11.52 16.57
N ALA A 61 6.78 11.03 16.24
CA ALA A 61 7.40 9.87 16.88
C ALA A 61 7.66 10.10 18.38
N ALA A 62 8.03 11.32 18.77
CA ALA A 62 8.27 11.71 20.16
C ALA A 62 7.01 11.59 21.05
N LYS A 63 5.82 11.47 20.46
CA LYS A 63 4.56 11.26 21.18
C LYS A 63 4.28 9.79 21.53
N ALA A 64 5.16 8.86 21.13
CA ALA A 64 4.99 7.42 21.38
C ALA A 64 5.50 6.97 22.75
N SER A 65 6.03 7.89 23.58
CA SER A 65 6.73 7.66 24.85
C SER A 65 6.09 8.38 26.02
#